data_AF-A0A9D1KRS7-F1
#
_entry.id   AF-A0A9D1KRS7-F1
#
_cell.length_a   1.000
_cell.length_b   1.000
_cell.length_c   1.000
_cell.angle_alpha   90.00
_cell.angle_beta   90.00
_cell.angle_gamma   90.00
#
_symmetry.space_group_name_H-M   'P 1'
#
loop_
_entity.id
_entity.type
_entity.pdbx_description
1 polymer ?
#
loop_
_entity_poly.entity_id
_entity_poly.type
_entity_poly.pdbx_seq_one_letter_code
_entity_poly.pdbx_strand_id
1 'polypeptide(L)' 'MALDYSVRSGNKMLRCGYTTGTCAALAAAGAAVLLLTGRKPEILSLVTPKGIPVQVEPAELYIRQDTAICGVVKDGGD' A
#
# COMPACT_ATOMS: atom_id res chain seq x y z
N MET A 1 6.37 8.84 2.22
CA MET A 1 6.40 8.95 0.75
C MET A 1 5.98 7.62 0.16
N ALA A 2 5.04 7.61 -0.79
CA ALA A 2 4.31 6.41 -1.20
C ALA A 2 5.17 5.39 -1.97
N LEU A 3 6.02 5.86 -2.88
CA LEU A 3 6.95 5.09 -3.69
C LEU A 3 7.91 6.07 -4.39
N ASP A 4 9.22 5.88 -4.23
CA ASP A 4 10.24 6.64 -4.96
C ASP A 4 10.90 5.73 -6.01
N TYR A 5 10.18 5.54 -7.13
CA TYR A 5 10.63 4.71 -8.23
C TYR A 5 10.17 5.31 -9.56
N SER A 6 11.10 5.44 -10.50
CA SER A 6 10.84 6.03 -11.81
C SER A 6 11.55 5.23 -12.91
N VAL A 7 11.00 5.26 -14.12
CA VAL A 7 11.55 4.59 -15.30
C VAL A 7 11.77 5.57 -16.45
N ARG A 8 12.80 5.33 -17.27
CA ARG A 8 13.09 6.19 -18.42
C ARG A 8 12.23 5.79 -19.62
N SER A 9 11.50 6.74 -20.17
CA SER A 9 10.76 6.61 -21.44
C SER A 9 11.25 7.68 -22.41
N GLY A 10 12.13 7.28 -23.33
CA GLY A 10 12.84 8.20 -24.23
C GLY A 10 13.68 9.23 -23.45
N ASN A 11 13.33 10.50 -23.61
CA ASN A 11 14.00 11.63 -22.96
C ASN A 11 13.34 12.07 -21.64
N LYS A 12 12.33 11.35 -21.16
CA LYS A 12 11.62 11.65 -19.90
C LYS A 12 11.87 10.56 -18.86
N MET A 13 11.93 10.98 -17.60
CA MET A 13 11.72 10.09 -16.45
C MET A 13 10.26 10.13 -16.08
N LEU A 14 9.63 8.97 -15.96
CA LEU A 14 8.24 8.79 -15.55
C LEU A 14 8.20 8.13 -14.18
N ARG A 15 7.43 8.71 -13.27
CA ARG A 15 7.20 8.16 -11.95
C ARG A 15 6.31 6.93 -12.05
N CYS A 16 6.73 5.85 -11.42
CA CYS A 16 5.87 4.68 -11.28
C CYS A 16 4.94 4.85 -10.09
N GLY A 17 3.69 4.40 -10.27
CA GLY A 17 2.81 4.06 -9.16
C GLY A 17 3.03 2.62 -8.70
N TYR A 18 2.12 2.11 -7.87
CA TYR A 18 2.14 0.72 -7.43
C TYR A 18 0.96 -0.06 -8.01
N THR A 19 1.17 -1.36 -8.19
CA THR A 19 0.20 -2.24 -8.85
C THR A 19 -0.98 -2.54 -7.90
N THR A 20 -2.09 -3.00 -8.48
CA THR A 20 -3.25 -3.46 -7.71
C THR A 20 -2.87 -4.57 -6.73
N GLY A 21 -1.93 -5.45 -7.09
CA GLY A 21 -1.43 -6.50 -6.21
C GLY A 21 -0.72 -5.95 -4.97
N THR A 22 0.09 -4.90 -5.13
CA THR A 22 0.71 -4.19 -4.01
C THR A 22 -0.35 -3.58 -3.08
N CYS A 23 -1.38 -2.91 -3.63
CA CYS A 23 -2.47 -2.37 -2.81
C CYS A 23 -3.19 -3.47 -2.02
N ALA A 24 -3.55 -4.57 -2.69
CA ALA A 24 -4.26 -5.68 -2.06
C ALA A 24 -3.43 -6.33 -0.95
N ALA A 25 -2.12 -6.51 -1.15
CA ALA A 25 -1.23 -7.07 -0.14
C ALA A 25 -1.10 -6.13 1.08
N LEU A 26 -0.95 -4.81 0.87
CA LEU A 26 -0.93 -3.82 1.94
C LEU A 26 -2.24 -3.82 2.74
N ALA A 27 -3.38 -3.78 2.04
CA ALA A 27 -4.70 -3.77 2.66
C ALA A 27 -4.95 -5.06 3.47
N ALA A 28 -4.63 -6.22 2.90
CA ALA A 28 -4.78 -7.50 3.59
C ALA A 28 -3.91 -7.58 4.86
N ALA A 29 -2.65 -7.14 4.77
CA ALA A 29 -1.76 -7.08 5.93
C ALA A 29 -2.28 -6.11 7.00
N GLY A 30 -2.74 -4.91 6.61
CA GLY A 30 -3.30 -3.92 7.52
C GLY A 30 -4.56 -4.41 8.24
N ALA A 31 -5.49 -5.04 7.50
CA ALA A 31 -6.68 -5.65 8.08
C ALA A 31 -6.34 -6.78 9.04
N ALA A 32 -5.39 -7.66 8.69
CA ALA A 32 -4.94 -8.75 9.55
C ALA A 32 -4.29 -8.25 10.85
N VAL A 33 -3.43 -7.22 10.75
CA VAL A 33 -2.83 -6.59 11.94
C VAL A 33 -3.92 -6.02 12.85
N LEU A 34 -4.88 -5.27 12.29
CA LEU A 34 -5.99 -4.72 13.07
C LEU A 34 -6.82 -5.82 13.72
N LEU A 35 -7.20 -6.85 12.96
CA LEU A 35 -8.06 -7.93 13.46
C LEU A 35 -7.40 -8.74 14.57
N LEU A 36 -6.13 -9.12 14.38
CA LEU A 36 -5.44 -10.06 15.27
C LEU A 36 -4.86 -9.38 16.52
N THR A 37 -4.56 -8.07 16.44
CA THR A 37 -3.84 -7.36 17.50
C THR A 37 -4.60 -6.19 18.08
N GLY A 38 -5.68 -5.74 17.44
CA GLY A 38 -6.39 -4.51 17.78
C GLY A 38 -5.61 -3.23 17.45
N ARG A 39 -4.38 -3.32 16.91
CA ARG A 39 -3.55 -2.16 16.58
C ARG A 39 -3.96 -1.58 15.24
N LYS A 40 -4.13 -0.26 15.19
CA LYS A 40 -4.34 0.49 13.96
C LYS A 40 -3.01 1.06 13.46
N PRO A 41 -2.30 0.39 12.52
CA PRO A 41 -1.09 0.96 11.94
C PRO A 41 -1.38 2.27 11.20
N GLU A 42 -0.60 3.31 11.50
CA GLU A 42 -0.64 4.58 10.75
C GLU A 42 -0.06 4.41 9.35
N ILE A 43 0.90 3.49 9.18
CA ILE A 43 1.56 3.20 7.92
C ILE A 43 1.50 1.69 7.64
N LEU A 44 1.08 1.35 6.43
CA LEU A 44 1.20 0.02 5.84
C LEU A 44 2.49 -0.04 5.04
N SER A 45 3.21 -1.16 5.11
CA SER A 45 4.46 -1.32 4.35
C SER A 45 4.66 -2.73 3.83
N LEU A 46 5.29 -2.84 2.66
CA LEU A 46 5.81 -4.09 2.11
C LEU A 46 6.97 -3.84 1.17
N VAL A 47 7.67 -4.91 0.81
CA VAL A 47 8.66 -4.92 -0.27
C VAL A 47 8.06 -5.67 -1.45
N THR A 48 8.00 -5.01 -2.61
CA THR A 48 7.50 -5.63 -3.85
C THR A 48 8.42 -6.77 -4.31
N PRO A 49 7.97 -7.68 -5.20
CA PRO A 49 8.84 -8.72 -5.76
C PRO A 49 10.11 -8.19 -6.43
N LYS A 50 10.11 -6.93 -6.88
CA LYS A 50 11.28 -6.25 -7.48
C LYS A 50 12.25 -5.69 -6.43
N GLY A 51 12.01 -5.90 -5.14
CA GLY A 51 12.84 -5.38 -4.05
C GLY A 51 12.57 -3.92 -3.69
N ILE A 52 11.49 -3.32 -4.21
CA ILE A 52 11.18 -1.89 -3.97
C ILE A 52 10.27 -1.76 -2.76
N PRO A 53 10.65 -0.98 -1.73
CA PRO A 53 9.79 -0.71 -0.58
C PRO A 53 8.64 0.23 -0.94
N VAL A 54 7.45 -0.06 -0.42
CA VAL A 54 6.23 0.75 -0.57
C VAL A 54 5.68 1.02 0.83
N GLN A 55 5.35 2.28 1.10
CA GLN A 55 4.77 2.72 2.38
C GLN A 55 3.58 3.64 2.13
N VAL A 56 2.41 3.29 2.64
CA VAL A 56 1.19 4.09 2.43
C VAL A 56 0.43 4.26 3.73
N GLU A 57 -0.25 5.40 3.86
CA GLU A 57 -1.29 5.55 4.88
C GLU A 57 -2.54 4.78 4.42
N PRO A 58 -3.22 4.05 5.33
CA PRO A 58 -4.47 3.40 4.99
C PRO A 58 -5.53 4.46 4.70
N ALA A 59 -6.24 4.31 3.57
CA ALA A 59 -7.39 5.17 3.25
C ALA A 59 -8.61 4.84 4.13
N GLU A 60 -8.72 3.57 4.53
CA GLU A 60 -9.67 3.09 5.53
C GLU A 60 -8.97 2.12 6.47
N LEU A 61 -9.27 2.20 7.77
CA LEU A 61 -8.79 1.23 8.75
C LEU A 61 -9.68 1.20 10.00
N TYR A 62 -10.61 0.25 10.07
CA TYR A 62 -11.54 0.14 11.18
C TYR A 62 -12.06 -1.30 11.36
N ILE A 63 -12.61 -1.57 12.54
CA ILE A 63 -13.35 -2.80 12.82
C ILE A 63 -14.84 -2.49 12.72
N ARG A 64 -15.57 -3.35 12.02
CA ARG A 64 -17.04 -3.37 11.99
C ARG A 64 -17.50 -4.74 12.47
N GLN A 65 -18.14 -4.77 13.64
CA GLN A 65 -18.48 -6.02 14.33
C GLN A 65 -17.22 -6.87 14.53
N ASP A 66 -17.16 -8.07 13.94
CA ASP A 66 -16.01 -8.98 14.03
C ASP A 66 -15.15 -8.98 12.75
N THR A 67 -15.29 -7.97 11.90
CA THR A 67 -14.55 -7.84 10.63
C THR A 67 -13.66 -6.61 10.65
N ALA A 68 -12.37 -6.79 10.38
CA ALA A 68 -11.46 -5.67 10.11
C ALA A 68 -11.53 -5.28 8.63
N ILE A 69 -11.64 -3.98 8.39
CA ILE A 69 -11.65 -3.36 7.07
C ILE A 69 -10.38 -2.53 6.93
N CYS A 70 -9.67 -2.72 5.82
CA CYS A 70 -8.54 -1.88 5.45
C CYS A 70 -8.59 -1.58 3.95
N GLY A 71 -8.44 -0.30 3.61
CA GLY A 71 -8.45 0.20 2.23
C GLY A 71 -7.15 0.89 1.88
N VAL A 72 -6.68 0.70 0.65
CA VAL A 72 -5.49 1.36 0.09
C VAL A 72 -5.87 2.00 -1.24
N VAL A 73 -5.64 3.30 -1.37
CA VAL A 73 -5.78 4.01 -2.65
C VAL A 73 -4.60 3.64 -3.53
N LYS A 74 -4.88 3.23 -4.77
CA LYS A 74 -3.83 2.94 -5.74
C LYS A 74 -3.21 4.24 -6.28
N ASP A 75 -1.89 4.29 -6.31
CA ASP A 75 -1.15 5.31 -7.06
C ASP A 75 -0.98 4.87 -8.52
N GLY A 76 -1.41 5.71 -9.46
CA GLY A 76 -1.35 5.45 -10.89
C GLY A 76 0.02 5.67 -11.54
N GLY A 77 0.94 6.39 -10.88
CA GLY A 77 2.15 6.91 -11.54
C GLY A 77 1.85 8.14 -12.42
N ASP A 78 2.75 8.40 -13.37
CA ASP A 78 2.58 9.39 -14.46
C ASP A 78 2.02 8.76 -15.74
#